data_AF-A0A9E5LFD2-F1
#
_entry.id   AF-A0A9E5LFD2-F1
#
_cell.length_a   1.000
_cell.length_b   1.000
_cell.length_c   1.000
_cell.angle_alpha   90.00
_cell.angle_beta   90.00
_cell.angle_gamma   90.00
#
_symmetry.space_group_name_H-M   'P 1'
#
loop_
_entity.id
_entity.type
_entity.pdbx_description
1 polymer ?
#
loop_
_entity_poly.entity_id
_entity_poly.type
_entity_poly.pdbx_seq_one_letter_code
_entity_poly.pdbx_strand_id
1 'polypeptide(L)'
;MSTGYQMDQTFAVWRILVGAVIIVAIYGLGLFGVGFFLNGMAGIDLTQSSQITLILFLASFIPIWLGTGAVTRVLFGFSIPHLYGRSGKIRWSDFRVAFAYIFVIVLLVELLVFATTWVMGTPPYTRNGAISTMDWLFYLLPLVVLVFLQIGAEELFFRGYLLRLIYSR
;
A
#
# COMPACT_ATOMS: atom_id res chain seq x y z
N MET A 1 -13.65 28.75 17.25
CA MET A 1 -13.54 29.31 15.88
C MET A 1 -12.62 28.42 15.08
N SER A 2 -13.17 27.43 14.37
CA SER A 2 -12.37 26.61 13.45
C SER A 2 -12.25 27.38 12.15
N THR A 3 -11.03 27.82 11.83
CA THR A 3 -10.69 28.41 10.54
C THR A 3 -10.94 27.34 9.48
N GLY A 4 -12.13 27.37 8.88
CA GLY A 4 -12.49 26.53 7.76
C GLY A 4 -11.58 26.92 6.61
N TYR A 5 -10.57 26.09 6.35
CA TYR A 5 -9.74 26.25 5.17
C TYR A 5 -10.66 26.07 3.96
N GLN A 6 -11.05 27.18 3.34
CA GLN A 6 -11.84 27.14 2.12
C GLN A 6 -10.95 26.57 1.02
N MET A 7 -11.22 25.34 0.62
CA MET A 7 -10.66 24.73 -0.58
C MET A 7 -11.35 25.33 -1.81
N ASP A 8 -11.20 26.63 -1.99
CA ASP A 8 -11.80 27.41 -3.08
C ASP A 8 -10.78 27.67 -4.20
N GLN A 9 -9.84 26.75 -4.36
CA GLN A 9 -8.86 26.76 -5.45
C GLN A 9 -9.32 25.68 -6.42
N THR A 10 -9.81 26.09 -7.58
CA THR A 10 -10.02 25.22 -8.75
C THR A 10 -8.68 24.55 -9.08
N PHE A 11 -8.39 23.41 -8.44
CA PHE A 11 -7.10 22.73 -8.59
C PHE A 11 -6.95 22.27 -10.03
N ALA A 12 -6.19 23.00 -10.84
CA ALA A 12 -5.97 22.69 -12.25
C ALA A 12 -5.47 21.23 -12.39
N VAL A 13 -6.12 20.41 -13.25
CA VAL A 13 -5.85 18.96 -13.41
C VAL A 13 -4.36 18.71 -13.60
N TRP A 14 -3.70 19.63 -14.31
CA TRP A 14 -2.27 19.56 -14.56
C TRP A 14 -1.43 19.56 -13.27
N ARG A 15 -1.81 20.29 -12.20
CA ARG A 15 -1.07 20.30 -10.92
C ARG A 15 -1.20 18.96 -10.17
N ILE A 16 -2.35 18.30 -10.30
CA ILE A 16 -2.61 16.98 -9.73
C ILE A 16 -1.79 15.93 -10.49
N LEU A 17 -1.80 15.98 -11.82
CA LEU A 17 -1.01 15.09 -12.66
C LEU A 17 0.49 15.28 -12.43
N VAL A 18 0.98 16.52 -12.35
CA VAL A 18 2.39 16.80 -12.06
C VAL A 18 2.79 16.27 -10.69
N GLY A 19 1.95 16.47 -9.66
CA GLY A 19 2.23 15.90 -8.34
C GLY A 19 2.26 14.37 -8.36
N ALA A 20 1.33 13.72 -9.04
CA ALA A 20 1.33 12.26 -9.20
C ALA A 20 2.60 11.76 -9.92
N VAL A 21 2.99 12.43 -11.01
CA VAL A 21 4.22 12.09 -11.76
C VAL A 21 5.46 12.25 -10.88
N ILE A 22 5.55 13.31 -10.07
CA ILE A 22 6.66 13.50 -9.13
C ILE A 22 6.70 12.37 -8.08
N ILE A 23 5.55 11.97 -7.52
CA ILE A 23 5.48 10.88 -6.54
C ILE A 23 5.96 9.56 -7.16
N VAL A 24 5.50 9.25 -8.38
CA VAL A 24 5.92 8.05 -9.12
C VAL A 24 7.40 8.11 -9.46
N ALA A 25 7.93 9.28 -9.84
CA ALA A 25 9.36 9.46 -10.08
C ALA A 25 10.19 9.25 -8.81
N ILE A 26 9.75 9.77 -7.66
CA ILE A 26 10.39 9.53 -6.35
C ILE A 26 10.39 8.05 -6.00
N TYR A 27 9.28 7.35 -6.26
CA TYR A 27 9.20 5.91 -6.07
C TYR A 27 10.17 5.15 -6.96
N GLY A 28 10.19 5.45 -8.26
CA GLY A 28 11.10 4.82 -9.22
C GLY A 28 12.57 5.07 -8.88
N LEU A 29 12.93 6.29 -8.48
CA LEU A 29 14.28 6.63 -8.03
C LEU A 29 14.63 5.94 -6.70
N GLY A 30 13.69 5.82 -5.78
CA GLY A 30 13.86 5.08 -4.53
C GLY A 30 14.14 3.59 -4.77
N LEU A 31 13.33 2.95 -5.62
CA LEU A 31 13.56 1.58 -6.07
C LEU A 31 14.92 1.40 -6.74
N PHE A 32 15.25 2.31 -7.67
CA PHE A 32 16.54 2.27 -8.36
C PHE A 32 17.71 2.43 -7.39
N GLY A 33 17.62 3.35 -6.43
CA GLY A 33 18.65 3.57 -5.41
C GLY A 33 18.85 2.35 -4.50
N VAL A 34 17.76 1.70 -4.08
CA VAL A 34 17.83 0.47 -3.28
C VAL A 34 18.44 -0.67 -4.10
N GLY A 35 18.07 -0.83 -5.37
CA GLY A 35 18.67 -1.81 -6.27
C GLY A 35 20.15 -1.60 -6.51
N PHE A 36 20.53 -0.34 -6.72
CA PHE A 36 21.91 0.04 -6.89
C PHE A 36 22.76 -0.24 -5.64
N PHE A 37 22.22 0.06 -4.45
CA PHE A 37 22.93 -0.21 -3.19
C PHE A 37 23.16 -1.71 -2.94
N LEU A 38 22.17 -2.54 -3.27
CA LEU A 38 22.21 -3.97 -2.94
C LEU A 38 22.95 -4.81 -3.98
N ASN A 39 22.83 -4.49 -5.28
CA ASN A 39 23.36 -5.30 -6.37
C ASN A 39 24.18 -4.50 -7.40
N GLY A 40 24.49 -3.23 -7.12
CA GLY A 40 25.24 -2.37 -8.05
C GLY A 40 24.49 -2.15 -9.37
N MET A 41 25.20 -2.28 -10.50
CA MET A 41 24.60 -2.07 -11.84
C MET A 41 23.59 -3.14 -12.25
N ALA A 42 23.48 -4.26 -11.51
CA ALA A 42 22.50 -5.31 -11.80
C ALA A 42 21.08 -4.93 -11.33
N GLY A 43 20.91 -3.93 -10.45
CA GLY A 43 19.60 -3.46 -9.99
C GLY A 43 18.87 -4.42 -9.05
N ILE A 44 17.57 -4.20 -8.80
CA ILE A 44 16.76 -5.13 -8.00
C ILE A 44 16.31 -6.29 -8.90
N ASP A 45 16.78 -7.49 -8.62
CA ASP A 45 16.20 -8.72 -9.19
C ASP A 45 14.99 -9.16 -8.35
N LEU A 46 13.80 -8.74 -8.79
CA LEU A 46 12.52 -9.14 -8.18
C LEU A 46 12.07 -10.55 -8.61
N THR A 47 12.79 -11.21 -9.51
CA THR A 47 12.42 -12.56 -10.01
C THR A 47 12.85 -13.66 -9.05
N GLN A 48 13.84 -13.38 -8.18
CA GLN A 48 14.24 -14.31 -7.14
C GLN A 48 13.25 -14.31 -5.98
N SER A 49 12.56 -15.44 -5.81
CA SER A 49 11.61 -15.68 -4.73
C SER A 49 12.35 -15.95 -3.42
N SER A 50 12.86 -14.87 -2.79
CA SER A 50 13.54 -14.91 -1.48
C SER A 50 12.80 -14.05 -0.45
N GLN A 51 12.90 -14.41 0.83
CA GLN A 51 12.36 -13.64 1.95
C GLN A 51 12.89 -12.20 1.95
N ILE A 52 14.17 -12.02 1.56
CA ILE A 52 14.80 -10.71 1.45
C ILE A 52 14.14 -9.89 0.34
N THR A 53 13.88 -10.50 -0.82
CA THR A 53 13.18 -9.85 -1.94
C THR A 53 11.78 -9.38 -1.52
N LEU A 54 11.04 -10.19 -0.75
CA LEU A 54 9.72 -9.80 -0.24
C LEU A 54 9.83 -8.59 0.71
N ILE A 55 10.74 -8.63 1.69
CA ILE A 55 10.94 -7.51 2.63
C ILE A 55 11.32 -6.23 1.88
N LEU A 56 12.24 -6.31 0.93
CA LEU A 56 12.65 -5.19 0.09
C LEU A 56 11.51 -4.67 -0.79
N PHE A 57 10.69 -5.56 -1.34
CA PHE A 57 9.52 -5.20 -2.10
C PHE A 57 8.53 -4.41 -1.26
N LEU A 58 8.18 -4.87 -0.06
CA LEU A 58 7.27 -4.14 0.82
C LEU A 58 7.91 -2.82 1.31
N ALA A 59 9.21 -2.81 1.61
CA ALA A 59 9.93 -1.60 1.99
C ALA A 59 10.00 -0.56 0.85
N SER A 60 9.86 -0.96 -0.41
CA SER A 60 9.85 -0.04 -1.56
C SER A 60 8.71 0.98 -1.51
N PHE A 61 7.66 0.73 -0.73
CA PHE A 61 6.54 1.65 -0.56
C PHE A 61 6.86 2.85 0.36
N ILE A 62 7.99 2.81 1.10
CA ILE A 62 8.44 3.93 1.96
C ILE A 62 8.62 5.23 1.13
N PRO A 63 9.33 5.22 -0.02
CA PRO A 63 9.41 6.36 -0.92
C PRO A 63 8.07 6.96 -1.36
N ILE A 64 7.03 6.14 -1.62
CA ILE A 64 5.70 6.66 -1.98
C ILE A 64 5.10 7.42 -0.81
N TRP A 65 5.25 6.88 0.40
CA TRP A 65 4.75 7.51 1.62
C TRP A 65 5.40 8.89 1.84
N LEU A 66 6.73 8.95 1.71
CA LEU A 66 7.51 10.19 1.83
C LEU A 66 7.23 11.16 0.67
N GLY A 67 7.17 10.66 -0.56
CA GLY A 67 6.91 11.44 -1.77
C GLY A 67 5.53 12.08 -1.75
N THR A 68 4.51 11.33 -1.33
CA THR A 68 3.15 11.85 -1.16
C THR A 68 3.12 12.96 -0.12
N GLY A 69 3.78 12.77 1.03
CA GLY A 69 3.89 13.80 2.06
C GLY A 69 4.62 15.06 1.63
N ALA A 70 5.73 14.89 0.91
CA ALA A 70 6.53 16.00 0.38
C ALA A 70 5.74 16.78 -0.67
N VAL A 71 5.10 16.09 -1.63
CA VAL A 71 4.30 16.71 -2.69
C VAL A 71 3.09 17.44 -2.12
N THR A 72 2.36 16.85 -1.18
CA THR A 72 1.19 17.53 -0.59
C THR A 72 1.59 18.77 0.19
N ARG A 73 2.73 18.72 0.89
CA ARG A 73 3.26 19.86 1.63
C ARG A 73 3.78 20.98 0.71
N VAL A 74 4.48 20.62 -0.37
CA VAL A 74 5.12 21.59 -1.28
C VAL A 74 4.16 22.15 -2.32
N LEU A 75 3.36 21.32 -2.98
CA LEU A 75 2.50 21.75 -4.08
C LEU A 75 1.15 22.30 -3.62
N PHE A 76 0.66 21.84 -2.47
CA PHE A 76 -0.68 22.17 -1.97
C PHE A 76 -0.65 22.87 -0.60
N GLY A 77 0.47 22.87 0.13
CA GLY A 77 0.60 23.58 1.40
C GLY A 77 -0.09 22.91 2.60
N PHE A 78 -0.62 21.70 2.45
CA PHE A 78 -1.30 20.96 3.52
C PHE A 78 -0.49 19.77 4.00
N SER A 79 -0.57 19.49 5.30
CA SER A 79 0.08 18.35 5.95
C SER A 79 -0.71 17.05 5.74
N ILE A 80 -0.02 15.89 5.75
CA ILE A 80 -0.62 14.54 5.64
C ILE A 80 -1.89 14.35 6.49
N PRO A 81 -1.98 14.85 7.73
CA PRO A 81 -3.18 14.71 8.55
C PRO A 81 -4.45 15.28 7.93
N HIS A 82 -4.33 16.26 7.03
CA HIS A 82 -5.46 16.83 6.32
C HIS A 82 -6.00 15.91 5.24
N LEU A 83 -5.23 14.93 4.76
CA LEU A 83 -5.67 13.92 3.78
C LEU A 83 -6.53 12.84 4.44
N TYR A 84 -6.34 12.58 5.73
CA TYR A 84 -7.24 11.72 6.49
C TYR A 84 -8.65 12.36 6.54
N GLY A 85 -9.67 11.51 6.46
CA GLY A 85 -11.06 11.95 6.32
C GLY A 85 -11.49 12.96 7.40
N ARG A 86 -12.49 13.78 7.06
CA ARG A 86 -13.02 14.97 7.80
C ARG A 86 -13.28 14.79 9.31
N SER A 87 -13.32 13.56 9.82
CA SER A 87 -13.58 13.26 11.23
C SER A 87 -12.37 12.72 12.01
N GLY A 88 -11.31 12.23 11.35
CA GLY A 88 -10.17 11.57 12.01
C GLY A 88 -10.55 10.36 12.88
N LYS A 89 -11.80 9.89 12.79
CA LYS A 89 -12.37 8.83 13.61
C LYS A 89 -12.76 7.65 12.74
N ILE A 90 -12.32 6.46 13.16
CA ILE A 90 -12.73 5.20 12.55
C ILE A 90 -14.15 4.91 12.99
N ARG A 91 -15.08 4.79 12.02
CA ARG A 91 -16.43 4.28 12.27
C ARG A 91 -16.37 2.77 12.44
N TRP A 92 -16.16 2.32 13.67
CA TRP A 92 -16.04 0.90 14.02
C TRP A 92 -17.27 0.05 13.62
N SER A 93 -18.45 0.67 13.51
CA SER A 93 -19.66 0.00 12.98
C SER A 93 -19.44 -0.47 11.55
N ASP A 94 -19.01 0.46 10.69
CA ASP A 94 -18.88 0.24 9.26
C ASP A 94 -17.68 -0.67 8.98
N PHE A 95 -16.60 -0.51 9.78
CA PHE A 95 -15.44 -1.39 9.72
C PHE A 95 -15.80 -2.84 10.02
N ARG A 96 -16.58 -3.13 11.08
CA ARG A 96 -17.01 -4.50 11.42
C ARG A 96 -17.86 -5.11 10.32
N VAL A 97 -18.76 -4.34 9.72
CA VAL A 97 -19.61 -4.80 8.63
C VAL A 97 -18.76 -5.12 7.39
N ALA A 98 -17.87 -4.22 6.98
CA ALA A 98 -16.96 -4.44 5.87
C ALA A 98 -16.04 -5.65 6.11
N PHE A 99 -15.49 -5.78 7.32
CA PHE A 99 -14.68 -6.92 7.71
C PHE A 99 -15.47 -8.22 7.61
N ALA A 100 -16.70 -8.28 8.13
CA ALA A 100 -17.54 -9.47 8.06
C ALA A 100 -17.82 -9.89 6.61
N TYR A 101 -18.17 -8.93 5.74
CA TYR A 101 -18.41 -9.23 4.33
C TYR A 101 -17.16 -9.76 3.63
N ILE A 102 -16.01 -9.09 3.80
CA ILE A 102 -14.74 -9.52 3.20
C ILE A 102 -14.36 -10.90 3.72
N PHE A 103 -14.47 -11.12 5.02
CA PHE A 103 -14.15 -12.40 5.65
C PHE A 103 -15.03 -13.54 5.11
N VAL A 104 -16.33 -13.32 4.99
CA VAL A 104 -17.25 -14.32 4.41
C VAL A 104 -16.91 -14.59 2.95
N ILE A 105 -16.63 -13.56 2.15
CA ILE A 105 -16.24 -13.73 0.74
C ILE A 105 -14.94 -14.54 0.64
N VAL A 106 -13.93 -14.21 1.44
CA VAL A 106 -12.67 -14.95 1.48
C VAL A 106 -12.90 -16.42 1.85
N LEU A 107 -13.74 -16.70 2.86
CA LEU A 107 -14.09 -18.07 3.23
C LEU A 107 -14.82 -18.83 2.11
N LEU A 108 -15.72 -18.16 1.38
CA LEU A 108 -16.42 -18.76 0.25
C LEU A 108 -15.45 -19.08 -0.89
N VAL A 109 -14.54 -18.16 -1.20
CA VAL A 109 -13.50 -18.40 -2.21
C VAL A 109 -12.59 -19.54 -1.79
N GLU A 110 -12.17 -19.58 -0.53
CA GLU A 110 -11.38 -20.67 0.04
C GLU A 110 -12.09 -22.02 -0.10
N LEU A 111 -13.38 -22.07 0.26
CA LEU A 111 -14.21 -23.27 0.11
C LEU A 111 -14.28 -23.73 -1.35
N LEU A 112 -14.41 -22.79 -2.29
CA LEU A 112 -14.41 -23.10 -3.72
C LEU A 112 -13.07 -23.66 -4.18
N VAL A 113 -11.95 -23.07 -3.72
CA VAL A 113 -10.61 -23.61 -4.00
C VAL A 113 -10.50 -25.03 -3.50
N PHE A 114 -10.85 -25.30 -2.23
CA PHE A 114 -10.84 -26.65 -1.66
C PHE A 114 -11.75 -27.63 -2.42
N ALA A 115 -12.95 -27.20 -2.80
CA ALA A 115 -13.89 -28.04 -3.55
C ALA A 115 -13.35 -28.38 -4.95
N THR A 116 -12.77 -27.40 -5.66
CA THR A 116 -12.19 -27.63 -6.99
C THR A 116 -10.95 -28.53 -6.92
N THR A 117 -10.06 -28.32 -5.96
CA THR A 117 -8.85 -29.14 -5.80
C THR A 117 -9.20 -30.57 -5.36
N TRP A 118 -10.25 -30.72 -4.54
CA TRP A 118 -10.80 -32.02 -4.17
C TRP A 118 -11.32 -32.79 -5.40
N VAL A 119 -12.11 -32.13 -6.26
CA VAL A 119 -12.60 -32.74 -7.52
C VAL A 119 -11.46 -33.10 -8.46
N MET A 120 -10.41 -32.27 -8.52
CA MET A 120 -9.22 -32.51 -9.36
C MET A 120 -8.24 -33.52 -8.75
N GLY A 121 -8.43 -33.96 -7.51
CA GLY A 121 -7.51 -34.86 -6.81
C GLY A 121 -6.14 -34.24 -6.52
N THR A 122 -6.03 -32.91 -6.54
CA THR A 122 -4.79 -32.17 -6.29
C THR A 122 -4.80 -31.57 -4.89
N PRO A 123 -3.63 -31.46 -4.22
CA PRO A 123 -3.55 -30.76 -2.96
C PRO A 123 -3.82 -29.26 -3.18
N PRO A 124 -4.66 -28.61 -2.35
CA PRO A 124 -4.99 -27.19 -2.51
C PRO A 124 -3.79 -26.28 -2.31
N TYR A 125 -2.89 -26.68 -1.41
CA TYR A 125 -1.69 -25.93 -1.08
C TYR A 125 -0.47 -26.86 -1.03
N THR A 126 0.59 -26.45 -1.71
CA THR A 126 1.91 -27.04 -1.53
C THR A 126 2.58 -26.35 -0.35
N ARG A 127 2.85 -27.09 0.73
CA ARG A 127 3.62 -26.56 1.85
C ARG A 127 4.98 -26.09 1.34
N ASN A 128 5.30 -24.81 1.58
CA ASN A 128 6.64 -24.32 1.33
C ASN A 128 7.59 -24.91 2.38
N GLY A 129 8.42 -25.88 1.96
CA GLY A 129 9.41 -26.53 2.82
C GLY A 129 10.69 -25.70 3.03
N ALA A 130 10.81 -24.54 2.39
CA ALA A 130 12.03 -23.73 2.43
C ALA A 130 12.26 -23.03 3.77
N ILE A 131 11.23 -22.89 4.61
CA ILE A 131 11.28 -22.12 5.86
C ILE A 131 10.67 -22.96 6.99
N SER A 132 11.36 -23.03 8.13
CA SER A 132 10.81 -23.71 9.30
C SER A 132 9.61 -22.93 9.87
N THR A 133 8.69 -23.61 10.57
CA THR A 133 7.51 -22.95 11.15
C THR A 133 7.88 -21.85 12.15
N MET A 134 8.98 -22.03 12.89
CA MET A 134 9.46 -21.04 13.86
C MET A 134 10.07 -19.82 13.18
N ASP A 135 10.87 -20.02 12.13
CA ASP A 135 11.42 -18.90 11.35
C ASP A 135 10.29 -18.11 10.68
N TRP A 136 9.28 -18.80 10.15
CA TRP A 136 8.09 -18.16 9.59
C TRP A 136 7.38 -17.25 10.61
N LEU A 137 7.19 -17.70 11.85
CA LEU A 137 6.61 -16.88 12.92
C LEU A 137 7.46 -15.65 13.24
N PHE A 138 8.79 -15.80 13.25
CA PHE A 138 9.70 -14.67 13.46
C PHE A 138 9.59 -13.62 12.34
N TYR A 139 9.49 -14.05 11.08
CA TYR A 139 9.33 -13.14 9.94
C TYR A 139 7.92 -12.57 9.80
N LEU A 140 6.90 -13.21 10.40
CA LEU A 140 5.52 -12.73 10.32
C LEU A 140 5.36 -11.33 10.92
N LEU A 141 5.95 -11.06 12.09
CA LEU A 141 5.82 -9.76 12.75
C LEU A 141 6.33 -8.59 11.90
N PRO A 142 7.59 -8.59 11.38
CA PRO A 142 8.06 -7.50 10.53
C PRO A 142 7.30 -7.43 9.21
N LEU A 143 6.89 -8.55 8.62
CA LEU A 143 6.10 -8.55 7.39
C LEU A 143 4.73 -7.91 7.58
N VAL A 144 4.03 -8.20 8.69
CA VAL A 144 2.76 -7.55 9.00
C VAL A 144 2.93 -6.04 9.08
N VAL A 145 3.95 -5.54 9.78
CA VAL A 145 4.25 -4.11 9.87
C VAL A 145 4.49 -3.50 8.48
N LEU A 146 5.26 -4.19 7.64
CA LEU A 146 5.55 -3.75 6.29
C LEU A 146 4.32 -3.78 5.37
N VAL A 147 3.42 -4.76 5.55
CA VAL A 147 2.14 -4.83 4.82
C VAL A 147 1.26 -3.63 5.20
N PHE A 148 1.18 -3.29 6.48
CA PHE A 148 0.47 -2.09 6.91
C PHE A 148 1.09 -0.80 6.35
N LEU A 149 2.42 -0.75 6.25
CA LEU A 149 3.11 0.38 5.61
C LEU A 149 2.73 0.49 4.13
N GLN A 150 2.75 -0.63 3.41
CA GLN A 150 2.34 -0.68 1.99
C GLN A 150 0.88 -0.25 1.82
N ILE A 151 -0.05 -0.86 2.56
CA ILE A 151 -1.48 -0.51 2.51
C ILE A 151 -1.67 0.97 2.83
N GLY A 152 -0.97 1.48 3.84
CA GLY A 152 -1.01 2.89 4.20
C GLY A 152 -0.50 3.81 3.10
N ALA A 153 0.55 3.43 2.38
CA ALA A 153 1.08 4.18 1.24
C ALA A 153 0.12 4.20 0.05
N GLU A 154 -0.45 3.05 -0.31
CA GLU A 154 -1.43 2.95 -1.39
C GLU A 154 -2.69 3.74 -1.07
N GLU A 155 -3.26 3.58 0.12
CA GLU A 155 -4.47 4.26 0.53
C GLU A 155 -4.25 5.79 0.61
N LEU A 156 -3.10 6.23 1.12
CA LEU A 156 -2.75 7.65 1.17
C LEU A 156 -2.62 8.25 -0.24
N PHE A 157 -2.01 7.53 -1.18
CA PHE A 157 -1.81 7.99 -2.55
C PHE A 157 -3.12 7.96 -3.37
N PHE A 158 -3.80 6.82 -3.41
CA PHE A 158 -4.99 6.64 -4.23
C PHE A 158 -6.21 7.35 -3.65
N ARG A 159 -6.50 7.15 -2.36
CA ARG A 159 -7.71 7.72 -1.74
C ARG A 159 -7.47 9.09 -1.13
N GLY A 160 -6.33 9.27 -0.48
CA GLY A 160 -5.97 10.53 0.15
C GLY A 160 -5.68 11.62 -0.88
N TYR A 161 -4.75 11.38 -1.79
CA TYR A 161 -4.31 12.37 -2.78
C TYR A 161 -5.19 12.38 -4.04
N LEU A 162 -5.22 11.28 -4.82
CA LEU A 162 -5.88 11.27 -6.12
C LEU A 162 -7.40 11.47 -6.02
N LEU A 163 -8.09 10.58 -5.31
CA LEU A 163 -9.56 10.56 -5.26
C LEU A 163 -10.13 11.86 -4.66
N ARG A 164 -9.47 12.40 -3.63
CA ARG A 164 -9.90 13.64 -2.99
C ARG A 164 -9.72 14.87 -3.87
N LEU A 165 -8.59 14.98 -4.58
CA LEU A 165 -8.32 16.12 -5.47
C LEU A 165 -9.18 16.08 -6.75
N ILE A 166 -9.55 14.88 -7.20
CA ILE A 166 -10.52 14.71 -8.29
C ILE A 166 -11.92 15.13 -7.82
N TYR A 167 -12.34 14.73 -6.62
CA TYR A 167 -13.67 15.01 -6.08
C TYR A 167 -13.85 16.46 -5.60
N SER A 168 -12.77 17.19 -5.32
CA SER A 168 -12.83 18.61 -4.94
C SER A 168 -13.02 19.57 -6.13
N ARG A 169 -13.22 19.03 -7.34
CA ARG A 169 -13.63 19.78 -8.53
C ARG A 169 -15.12 19.65 -8.72
#